data_AF-A0A554LML7-F1
#
_entry.id   AF-A0A554LML7-F1
#
_cell.length_a   1.000
_cell.length_b   1.000
_cell.length_c   1.000
_cell.angle_alpha   90.00
_cell.angle_beta   90.00
_cell.angle_gamma   90.00
#
_symmetry.space_group_name_H-M   'P 1'
#
loop_
_entity.id
_entity.type
_entity.pdbx_description
1 polymer ?
#
loop_
_entity_poly.entity_id
_entity_poly.type
_entity_poly.pdbx_seq_one_letter_code
_entity_poly.pdbx_strand_id
1 'polypeptide(L)'
;MIPSVLISDNRSVVVYTSIIFIMPSLYRKYRPQKFADLSGEDHIRDTFLVAIKEDKISHAYLFSGPRGTGKTTVARLLAKAVNCQAKTKTGEPCNECNSCEEITLGKNLDIIEIDAASNRGIDEVRELRDKVKYAPTKSKYKVYIIDEVHMLTMPAFNALLKTLEEPPSHAIFILATTDPQKVPATILSRVIRFDFRRIDKEQIALNLKKIAESEKISAGEEIFEQLAILADGSHRDGISIFEQVSSSGKKLTLEILFSILGLSQEGEAVEIVDSVISADSDGAIKKVSNLLQSGVSAEQINKSIVGVLRRSLIYKISPDLAKKESTKEQIEGVKKFAEKISREKLNQILTIFILAQALFKETSIRSLPIEMAIVEASAVATSQVEPAKEVKIVEPKKDIVTEKKPAVEVVGQKVAIAESVEAPIIEKTVSEDLWKKILAEIKNHNHSLQALLRDAYPKGVADGKLLLGVKFKFHADKISESKNCQILESVVSEILGGKIQIACQVEEKKPKPAEKSSGGNEDLEKAAEEMFETE
;
A
#
# COMPACT_ATOMS: atom_id res chain seq x y z
N MET A 1 3.43 -53.40 1.95
CA MET A 1 4.16 -54.44 2.70
C MET A 1 4.56 -53.85 4.03
N ILE A 2 4.33 -54.54 5.14
CA ILE A 2 4.81 -54.13 6.47
C ILE A 2 6.22 -54.71 6.63
N PRO A 3 7.28 -53.92 6.92
CA PRO A 3 8.59 -54.47 7.24
C PRO A 3 8.58 -55.01 8.68
N SER A 4 8.99 -56.26 8.83
CA SER A 4 9.18 -56.93 10.12
C SER A 4 10.35 -56.33 10.90
N VAL A 5 10.16 -56.14 12.21
CA VAL A 5 11.21 -55.69 13.13
C VAL A 5 12.06 -56.88 13.57
N LEU A 6 13.35 -56.86 13.21
CA LEU A 6 14.38 -57.69 13.86
C LEU A 6 15.03 -56.86 14.97
N ILE A 7 14.97 -57.35 16.21
CA ILE A 7 15.59 -56.72 17.38
C ILE A 7 16.94 -57.39 17.64
N SER A 8 18.03 -56.62 17.60
CA SER A 8 19.31 -57.01 18.19
C SER A 8 20.01 -55.79 18.79
N ASP A 9 20.10 -55.80 20.12
CA ASP A 9 21.00 -55.08 21.02
C ASP A 9 21.51 -53.66 20.72
N ASN A 10 21.06 -52.77 21.61
CA ASN A 10 21.79 -51.69 22.27
C ASN A 10 22.38 -50.51 21.45
N ARG A 11 21.84 -49.32 21.75
CA ARG A 11 22.31 -47.96 21.38
C ARG A 11 22.19 -47.56 19.91
N SER A 12 20.96 -47.49 19.43
CA SER A 12 20.58 -46.65 18.29
C SER A 12 19.60 -45.56 18.75
N VAL A 13 20.02 -44.30 18.69
CA VAL A 13 19.11 -43.16 18.88
C VAL A 13 18.15 -43.16 17.70
N VAL A 14 16.87 -43.45 17.95
CA VAL A 14 15.82 -43.33 16.93
C VAL A 14 15.57 -41.85 16.70
N VAL A 15 16.37 -41.25 15.82
CA VAL A 15 16.04 -39.95 15.22
C VAL A 15 14.79 -40.20 14.38
N TYR A 16 13.63 -39.87 14.95
CA TYR A 16 12.43 -39.64 14.16
C TYR A 16 12.70 -38.39 13.31
N THR A 17 13.32 -38.60 12.15
CA THR A 17 13.12 -37.73 10.99
C THR A 17 11.66 -37.88 10.58
N SER A 18 10.80 -37.20 11.33
CA SER A 18 9.51 -36.75 10.85
C SER A 18 9.80 -35.98 9.58
N ILE A 19 9.67 -36.66 8.44
CA ILE A 19 9.61 -36.02 7.14
C ILE A 19 8.38 -35.14 7.23
N ILE A 20 8.58 -33.87 7.56
CA ILE A 20 7.58 -32.84 7.41
C ILE A 20 7.33 -32.82 5.91
N PHE A 21 6.30 -33.56 5.50
CA PHE A 21 5.80 -33.53 4.14
C PHE A 21 5.26 -32.12 3.97
N ILE A 22 6.08 -31.22 3.44
CA ILE A 22 5.71 -29.83 3.18
C ILE A 22 4.67 -29.88 2.05
N MET A 23 3.42 -30.16 2.43
CA MET A 23 2.30 -30.08 1.50
C MET A 23 2.27 -28.65 0.98
N PRO A 24 2.30 -28.45 -0.35
CA PRO A 24 2.15 -27.12 -0.91
C PRO A 24 0.80 -26.57 -0.49
N SER A 25 0.76 -25.29 -0.14
CA SER A 25 -0.46 -24.69 0.37
C SER A 25 -1.64 -24.88 -0.58
N LEU A 26 -2.87 -24.96 -0.05
CA LEU A 26 -4.07 -25.19 -0.88
C LEU A 26 -4.17 -24.14 -1.99
N TYR A 27 -3.78 -22.89 -1.71
CA TYR A 27 -3.69 -21.84 -2.72
C TYR A 27 -2.74 -22.16 -3.90
N ARG A 28 -1.63 -22.85 -3.65
CA ARG A 28 -0.71 -23.31 -4.71
C ARG A 28 -1.23 -24.55 -5.42
N LYS A 29 -1.77 -25.52 -4.67
CA LYS A 29 -2.30 -26.79 -5.19
C LYS A 29 -3.51 -26.59 -6.12
N TYR A 30 -4.42 -25.68 -5.74
CA TYR A 30 -5.65 -25.37 -6.49
C TYR A 30 -5.58 -24.07 -7.30
N ARG A 31 -4.37 -23.57 -7.59
CA ARG A 31 -4.23 -22.46 -8.55
C ARG A 31 -4.68 -22.95 -9.94
N PRO A 32 -5.64 -22.28 -10.60
CA PRO A 32 -6.08 -22.57 -11.97
C PRO A 32 -4.92 -22.92 -12.93
N GLN A 33 -5.06 -24.03 -13.66
CA GLN A 33 -4.06 -24.51 -14.63
C GLN A 33 -4.54 -24.36 -16.08
N LYS A 34 -5.83 -24.11 -16.28
CA LYS A 34 -6.46 -23.79 -17.58
C LYS A 34 -7.25 -22.49 -17.49
N PHE A 35 -7.62 -21.96 -18.65
CA PHE A 35 -8.48 -20.79 -18.76
C PHE A 35 -9.92 -21.14 -18.35
N ALA A 36 -10.37 -22.37 -18.63
CA ALA A 36 -11.65 -22.91 -18.14
C ALA A 36 -11.77 -23.02 -16.61
N ASP A 37 -10.66 -23.07 -15.87
CA ASP A 37 -10.64 -23.16 -14.40
C ASP A 37 -10.86 -21.78 -13.72
N LEU A 38 -10.88 -20.69 -14.49
CA LEU A 38 -11.08 -19.33 -13.97
C LEU A 38 -12.57 -19.07 -13.68
N SER A 39 -12.87 -18.68 -12.44
CA SER A 39 -14.22 -18.24 -12.06
C SER A 39 -14.36 -16.72 -12.21
N GLY A 40 -15.53 -16.25 -12.68
CA GLY A 40 -15.94 -14.84 -12.66
C GLY A 40 -15.36 -13.92 -13.75
N GLU A 41 -14.31 -14.34 -14.45
CA GLU A 41 -13.59 -13.52 -15.43
C GLU A 41 -13.77 -14.02 -16.88
N ASP A 42 -15.00 -14.43 -17.24
CA ASP A 42 -15.36 -14.97 -18.57
C ASP A 42 -14.89 -14.08 -19.73
N HIS A 43 -15.09 -12.76 -19.62
CA HIS A 43 -14.70 -11.82 -20.66
C HIS A 43 -13.18 -11.75 -20.90
N ILE A 44 -12.37 -11.85 -19.83
CA ILE A 44 -10.90 -11.89 -19.92
C ILE A 44 -10.47 -13.22 -20.53
N ARG A 45 -11.05 -14.33 -20.06
CA ARG A 45 -10.82 -15.68 -20.57
C ARG A 45 -11.04 -15.74 -22.08
N ASP A 46 -12.22 -15.34 -22.54
CA ASP A 46 -12.64 -15.50 -23.94
C ASP A 46 -11.81 -14.61 -24.87
N THR A 47 -11.47 -13.38 -24.42
CA THR A 47 -10.56 -12.48 -25.15
C THR A 47 -9.18 -13.11 -25.36
N PHE A 48 -8.60 -13.74 -24.33
CA PHE A 48 -7.31 -14.40 -24.48
C PHE A 48 -7.36 -15.65 -25.35
N LEU A 49 -8.40 -16.49 -25.22
CA LEU A 49 -8.56 -17.68 -26.06
C LEU A 49 -8.64 -17.31 -27.56
N VAL A 50 -9.37 -16.24 -27.90
CA VAL A 50 -9.41 -15.71 -29.27
C VAL A 50 -8.03 -15.16 -29.70
N ALA A 51 -7.38 -14.32 -28.89
CA ALA A 51 -6.09 -13.74 -29.23
C ALA A 51 -4.98 -14.80 -29.43
N ILE A 52 -4.97 -15.85 -28.61
CA ILE A 52 -4.01 -16.97 -28.71
C ILE A 52 -4.28 -17.84 -29.94
N LYS A 53 -5.56 -18.03 -30.31
CA LYS A 53 -6.00 -18.79 -31.49
C LYS A 53 -5.65 -18.07 -32.79
N GLU A 54 -5.76 -16.73 -32.82
CA GLU A 54 -5.39 -15.91 -33.97
C GLU A 54 -3.90 -15.51 -34.01
N ASP A 55 -3.12 -15.91 -32.99
CA ASP A 55 -1.71 -15.51 -32.74
C ASP A 55 -1.53 -13.96 -32.69
N LYS A 56 -2.62 -13.21 -32.43
CA LYS A 56 -2.67 -11.74 -32.31
C LYS A 56 -2.42 -11.30 -30.86
N ILE A 57 -1.23 -11.61 -30.36
CA ILE A 57 -0.86 -11.34 -28.97
C ILE A 57 -0.14 -9.99 -28.90
N SER A 58 -0.52 -9.15 -27.93
CA SER A 58 0.11 -7.85 -27.68
C SER A 58 1.48 -8.04 -27.03
N HIS A 59 2.40 -7.13 -27.34
CA HIS A 59 3.68 -7.02 -26.65
C HIS A 59 3.54 -6.61 -25.18
N ALA A 60 2.43 -5.95 -24.79
CA ALA A 60 2.21 -5.51 -23.42
C ALA A 60 0.74 -5.52 -22.97
N TYR A 61 0.55 -5.93 -21.72
CA TYR A 61 -0.72 -6.05 -21.01
C TYR A 61 -0.64 -5.41 -19.61
N LEU A 62 -1.74 -4.80 -19.15
CA LEU A 62 -1.89 -4.32 -17.78
C LEU A 62 -3.12 -4.95 -17.12
N PHE A 63 -2.88 -5.71 -16.06
CA PHE A 63 -3.90 -6.32 -15.22
C PHE A 63 -4.12 -5.43 -13.99
N SER A 64 -5.27 -4.79 -13.96
CA SER A 64 -5.69 -3.85 -12.91
C SER A 64 -6.82 -4.47 -12.09
N GLY A 65 -6.89 -4.20 -10.79
CA GLY A 65 -8.01 -4.64 -9.95
C GLY A 65 -7.58 -5.11 -8.55
N PRO A 66 -8.52 -5.46 -7.65
CA PRO A 66 -8.21 -5.79 -6.26
C PRO A 66 -7.20 -6.94 -6.07
N ARG A 67 -6.67 -7.06 -4.85
CA ARG A 67 -5.78 -8.18 -4.50
C ARG A 67 -6.56 -9.50 -4.53
N GLY A 68 -5.92 -10.56 -5.00
CA GLY A 68 -6.47 -11.93 -4.93
C GLY A 68 -7.56 -12.29 -5.95
N THR A 69 -7.91 -11.38 -6.87
CA THR A 69 -8.85 -11.61 -7.99
C THR A 69 -8.30 -12.46 -9.13
N GLY A 70 -7.02 -12.87 -9.06
CA GLY A 70 -6.42 -13.80 -10.02
C GLY A 70 -5.45 -13.19 -11.04
N LYS A 71 -5.15 -11.89 -11.01
CA LYS A 71 -4.20 -11.20 -11.91
C LYS A 71 -2.93 -12.02 -12.23
N THR A 72 -2.12 -12.36 -11.22
CA THR A 72 -0.88 -13.13 -11.36
C THR A 72 -1.09 -14.61 -11.74
N THR A 73 -2.31 -15.13 -11.59
CA THR A 73 -2.69 -16.47 -12.09
C THR A 73 -2.94 -16.39 -13.59
N VAL A 74 -3.74 -15.42 -14.06
CA VAL A 74 -3.99 -15.20 -15.50
C VAL A 74 -2.70 -14.85 -16.23
N ALA A 75 -1.79 -14.10 -15.61
CA ALA A 75 -0.47 -13.81 -16.17
C ALA A 75 0.33 -15.08 -16.47
N ARG A 76 0.35 -16.03 -15.52
CA ARG A 76 1.00 -17.35 -15.73
C ARG A 76 0.26 -18.20 -16.75
N LEU A 77 -1.08 -18.20 -16.77
CA LEU A 77 -1.87 -18.93 -17.77
C LEU A 77 -1.60 -18.43 -19.19
N LEU A 78 -1.54 -17.11 -19.39
CA LEU A 78 -1.16 -16.50 -20.65
C LEU A 78 0.26 -16.92 -21.04
N ALA A 79 1.23 -16.73 -20.15
CA ALA A 79 2.62 -17.13 -20.39
C ALA A 79 2.76 -18.63 -20.74
N LYS A 80 1.97 -19.49 -20.09
CA LYS A 80 1.89 -20.93 -20.37
C LYS A 80 1.28 -21.25 -21.73
N ALA A 81 0.23 -20.54 -22.12
CA ALA A 81 -0.46 -20.76 -23.39
C ALA A 81 0.33 -20.25 -24.62
N VAL A 82 1.00 -19.10 -24.50
CA VAL A 82 1.83 -18.56 -25.59
C VAL A 82 3.06 -19.42 -25.88
N ASN A 83 3.62 -20.04 -24.83
CA ASN A 83 4.79 -20.92 -24.88
C ASN A 83 4.46 -22.42 -24.90
N CYS A 84 3.18 -22.78 -25.04
CA CYS A 84 2.75 -24.17 -25.12
C CYS A 84 3.22 -24.80 -26.44
N GLN A 85 3.93 -25.93 -26.37
CA GLN A 85 4.41 -26.66 -27.56
C GLN A 85 3.26 -27.40 -28.27
N ALA A 86 2.31 -27.93 -27.51
CA ALA A 86 1.10 -28.59 -28.01
C ALA A 86 -0.13 -27.70 -27.77
N LYS A 87 -0.24 -26.58 -28.50
CA LYS A 87 -1.42 -25.69 -28.42
C LYS A 87 -2.70 -26.47 -28.74
N THR A 88 -3.69 -26.41 -27.86
CA THR A 88 -5.01 -26.99 -28.12
C THR A 88 -5.79 -26.17 -29.16
N LYS A 89 -6.79 -26.77 -29.83
CA LYS A 89 -7.64 -26.06 -30.81
C LYS A 89 -8.45 -24.90 -30.21
N THR A 90 -8.58 -24.85 -28.88
CA THR A 90 -9.27 -23.79 -28.12
C THR A 90 -8.33 -22.65 -27.70
N GLY A 91 -7.01 -22.79 -27.84
CA GLY A 91 -6.03 -21.82 -27.33
C GLY A 91 -5.60 -22.05 -25.88
N GLU A 92 -6.06 -23.12 -25.22
CA GLU A 92 -5.63 -23.49 -23.88
C GLU A 92 -4.24 -24.17 -23.84
N PRO A 93 -3.50 -24.04 -22.72
CA PRO A 93 -2.29 -24.81 -22.48
C PRO A 93 -2.62 -26.31 -22.31
N CYS A 94 -1.79 -27.20 -22.87
CA CYS A 94 -2.01 -28.65 -22.75
C CYS A 94 -1.79 -29.18 -21.32
N ASN A 95 -0.96 -28.50 -20.53
CA ASN A 95 -0.50 -28.91 -19.19
C ASN A 95 0.40 -30.16 -19.14
N GLU A 96 0.71 -30.78 -20.28
CA GLU A 96 1.48 -32.03 -20.39
C GLU A 96 2.87 -31.88 -21.04
N CYS A 97 3.12 -30.80 -21.81
CA CYS A 97 4.44 -30.58 -22.42
C CYS A 97 5.47 -30.00 -21.43
N ASN A 98 6.77 -30.26 -21.67
CA ASN A 98 7.87 -29.79 -20.81
C ASN A 98 7.80 -28.29 -20.49
N SER A 99 7.45 -27.46 -21.48
CA SER A 99 7.23 -26.02 -21.28
C SER A 99 6.12 -25.76 -20.25
N CYS A 100 4.98 -26.43 -20.38
CA CYS A 100 3.88 -26.32 -19.42
C CYS A 100 4.27 -26.76 -17.99
N GLU A 101 5.04 -27.84 -17.84
CA GLU A 101 5.52 -28.29 -16.52
C GLU A 101 6.54 -27.33 -15.91
N GLU A 102 7.57 -26.92 -16.67
CA GLU A 102 8.59 -25.96 -16.23
C GLU A 102 7.92 -24.64 -15.76
N ILE A 103 6.88 -24.19 -16.45
CA ILE A 103 6.13 -22.97 -16.12
C ILE A 103 5.29 -23.15 -14.84
N THR A 104 4.57 -24.27 -14.69
CA THR A 104 3.79 -24.55 -13.46
C THR A 104 4.70 -24.70 -12.24
N LEU A 105 5.91 -25.24 -12.41
CA LEU A 105 6.92 -25.39 -11.35
C LEU A 105 7.74 -24.12 -11.09
N GLY A 106 7.58 -23.05 -11.89
CA GLY A 106 8.37 -21.82 -11.76
C GLY A 106 9.85 -21.98 -12.09
N LYS A 107 10.19 -22.92 -12.99
CA LYS A 107 11.57 -23.26 -13.40
C LYS A 107 11.92 -22.83 -14.83
N ASN A 108 10.96 -22.32 -15.60
CA ASN A 108 11.18 -21.89 -16.98
C ASN A 108 12.00 -20.58 -17.02
N LEU A 109 13.14 -20.60 -17.71
CA LEU A 109 14.08 -19.46 -17.77
C LEU A 109 13.59 -18.28 -18.64
N ASP A 110 12.60 -18.52 -19.49
CA ASP A 110 12.03 -17.50 -20.37
C ASP A 110 10.80 -16.81 -19.76
N ILE A 111 10.36 -17.21 -18.56
CA ILE A 111 9.41 -16.45 -17.74
C ILE A 111 10.17 -15.80 -16.59
N ILE A 112 10.15 -14.48 -16.57
CA ILE A 112 10.79 -13.66 -15.55
C ILE A 112 9.69 -12.99 -14.73
N GLU A 113 9.48 -13.49 -13.51
CA GLU A 113 8.54 -12.93 -12.54
C GLU A 113 9.27 -11.99 -11.58
N ILE A 114 8.82 -10.74 -11.51
CA ILE A 114 9.39 -9.69 -10.66
C ILE A 114 8.28 -9.13 -9.78
N ASP A 115 8.46 -9.20 -8.46
CA ASP A 115 7.67 -8.43 -7.52
C ASP A 115 8.25 -7.01 -7.43
N ALA A 116 7.54 -6.03 -7.98
CA ALA A 116 7.95 -4.63 -7.91
C ALA A 116 7.89 -4.08 -6.48
N ALA A 117 7.13 -4.68 -5.56
CA ALA A 117 7.15 -4.27 -4.15
C ALA A 117 8.49 -4.60 -3.46
N SER A 118 9.24 -5.58 -3.98
CA SER A 118 10.59 -5.94 -3.53
C SER A 118 11.70 -5.33 -4.39
N ASN A 119 11.45 -5.12 -5.70
CA ASN A 119 12.42 -4.66 -6.70
C ASN A 119 12.00 -3.29 -7.27
N ARG A 120 12.01 -2.24 -6.44
CA ARG A 120 11.47 -0.89 -6.76
C ARG A 120 12.44 0.01 -7.53
N GLY A 121 13.74 -0.33 -7.48
CA GLY A 121 14.82 0.52 -7.92
C GLY A 121 14.95 0.67 -9.42
N ILE A 122 15.80 1.61 -9.83
CA ILE A 122 16.09 1.86 -11.24
C ILE A 122 17.03 0.80 -11.82
N ASP A 123 17.91 0.21 -11.01
CA ASP A 123 18.99 -0.64 -11.49
C ASP A 123 18.50 -2.05 -11.80
N GLU A 124 17.59 -2.61 -11.01
CA GLU A 124 16.90 -3.88 -11.31
C GLU A 124 16.11 -3.79 -12.63
N VAL A 125 15.53 -2.62 -12.92
CA VAL A 125 14.78 -2.36 -14.15
C VAL A 125 15.71 -2.05 -15.33
N ARG A 126 16.90 -1.47 -15.11
CA ARG A 126 17.95 -1.36 -16.14
C ARG A 126 18.48 -2.73 -16.52
N GLU A 127 18.78 -3.58 -15.55
CA GLU A 127 19.13 -4.98 -15.80
C GLU A 127 18.03 -5.70 -16.59
N LEU A 128 16.76 -5.50 -16.22
CA LEU A 128 15.62 -6.06 -16.94
C LEU A 128 15.62 -5.63 -18.41
N ARG A 129 15.70 -4.32 -18.67
CA ARG A 129 15.76 -3.73 -20.01
C ARG A 129 16.89 -4.34 -20.85
N ASP A 130 18.06 -4.54 -20.25
CA ASP A 130 19.20 -5.08 -20.98
C ASP A 130 19.06 -6.61 -21.19
N LYS A 131 18.45 -7.33 -20.25
CA LYS A 131 18.03 -8.75 -20.39
C LYS A 131 16.92 -8.98 -21.43
N VAL A 132 16.11 -7.97 -21.74
CA VAL A 132 15.01 -8.04 -22.75
C VAL A 132 15.54 -8.16 -24.19
N LYS A 133 16.70 -7.56 -24.49
CA LYS A 133 17.32 -7.59 -25.83
C LYS A 133 17.66 -9.00 -26.31
N TYR A 134 17.94 -9.92 -25.39
CA TYR A 134 18.28 -11.30 -25.71
C TYR A 134 17.04 -12.14 -26.01
N ALA A 135 17.13 -12.94 -27.07
CA ALA A 135 16.12 -13.91 -27.48
C ALA A 135 15.78 -14.94 -26.37
N PRO A 136 14.63 -15.65 -26.46
CA PRO A 136 14.31 -16.74 -25.54
C PRO A 136 15.26 -17.94 -25.75
N THR A 137 15.41 -18.76 -24.71
CA THR A 137 16.32 -19.91 -24.68
C THR A 137 15.67 -21.18 -25.22
N LYS A 138 14.41 -21.43 -24.83
CA LYS A 138 13.64 -22.64 -25.21
C LYS A 138 12.23 -22.32 -25.71
N SER A 139 11.70 -21.16 -25.37
CA SER A 139 10.28 -20.80 -25.53
C SER A 139 10.03 -19.93 -26.77
N LYS A 140 8.78 -19.83 -27.24
CA LYS A 140 8.44 -18.93 -28.38
C LYS A 140 8.60 -17.45 -27.98
N TYR A 141 8.19 -17.12 -26.77
CA TYR A 141 8.24 -15.77 -26.20
C TYR A 141 8.95 -15.76 -24.85
N LYS A 142 9.63 -14.65 -24.56
CA LYS A 142 10.20 -14.33 -23.26
C LYS A 142 9.22 -13.40 -22.54
N VAL A 143 8.62 -13.89 -21.45
CA VAL A 143 7.49 -13.25 -20.78
C VAL A 143 7.93 -12.62 -19.47
N TYR A 144 7.65 -11.34 -19.31
CA TYR A 144 8.01 -10.53 -18.15
C TYR A 144 6.75 -10.22 -17.34
N ILE A 145 6.59 -10.87 -16.19
CA ILE A 145 5.47 -10.64 -15.28
C ILE A 145 5.94 -9.71 -14.16
N ILE A 146 5.47 -8.47 -14.14
CA ILE A 146 5.81 -7.48 -13.12
C ILE A 146 4.59 -7.29 -12.20
N ASP A 147 4.61 -7.90 -11.03
CA ASP A 147 3.51 -7.81 -10.04
C ASP A 147 3.67 -6.56 -9.16
N GLU A 148 2.53 -6.00 -8.73
CA GLU A 148 2.38 -4.71 -8.05
C GLU A 148 3.20 -3.56 -8.66
N VAL A 149 3.18 -3.43 -10.00
CA VAL A 149 3.99 -2.46 -10.78
C VAL A 149 3.88 -1.00 -10.30
N HIS A 150 2.79 -0.62 -9.64
CA HIS A 150 2.61 0.71 -9.04
C HIS A 150 3.61 1.03 -7.90
N MET A 151 4.35 0.03 -7.42
CA MET A 151 5.40 0.18 -6.41
C MET A 151 6.75 0.57 -7.03
N LEU A 152 6.90 0.53 -8.35
CA LEU A 152 8.11 1.00 -9.05
C LEU A 152 8.30 2.51 -8.85
N THR A 153 9.55 2.92 -8.74
CA THR A 153 9.92 4.34 -8.72
C THR A 153 9.72 5.00 -10.10
N MET A 154 9.46 6.30 -10.15
CA MET A 154 9.31 7.03 -11.43
C MET A 154 10.51 6.89 -12.39
N PRO A 155 11.78 6.89 -11.93
CA PRO A 155 12.91 6.62 -12.80
C PRO A 155 12.91 5.19 -13.37
N ALA A 156 12.41 4.21 -12.63
CA ALA A 156 12.24 2.83 -13.10
C ALA A 156 11.14 2.74 -14.18
N PHE A 157 9.99 3.40 -13.99
CA PHE A 157 8.98 3.52 -15.05
C PHE A 157 9.55 4.12 -16.34
N ASN A 158 10.35 5.19 -16.22
CA ASN A 158 10.99 5.82 -17.38
C ASN A 158 12.02 4.91 -18.07
N ALA A 159 12.67 4.01 -17.33
CA ALA A 159 13.57 3.01 -17.90
C ALA A 159 12.82 1.92 -18.70
N LEU A 160 11.58 1.57 -18.30
CA LEU A 160 10.71 0.65 -19.04
C LEU A 160 10.12 1.26 -20.32
N LEU A 161 9.86 2.58 -20.36
CA LEU A 161 9.16 3.22 -21.48
C LEU A 161 9.78 2.89 -22.84
N LYS A 162 11.11 3.00 -22.99
CA LYS A 162 11.80 2.69 -24.25
C LYS A 162 11.55 1.26 -24.74
N THR A 163 11.40 0.30 -23.82
CA THR A 163 11.18 -1.12 -24.13
C THR A 163 9.71 -1.44 -24.40
N LEU A 164 8.79 -0.63 -23.89
CA LEU A 164 7.36 -0.70 -24.22
C LEU A 164 7.03 0.06 -25.52
N GLU A 165 7.88 1.01 -25.92
CA GLU A 165 7.79 1.72 -27.20
C GLU A 165 8.35 0.90 -28.37
N GLU A 166 9.54 0.32 -28.17
CA GLU A 166 10.23 -0.50 -29.16
C GLU A 166 10.50 -1.92 -28.62
N PRO A 167 9.44 -2.72 -28.36
CA PRO A 167 9.58 -4.07 -27.83
C PRO A 167 10.17 -5.02 -28.89
N PRO A 168 11.12 -5.90 -28.52
CA PRO A 168 11.50 -7.03 -29.36
C PRO A 168 10.30 -7.93 -29.65
N SER A 169 10.21 -8.48 -30.87
CA SER A 169 9.07 -9.32 -31.30
C SER A 169 8.87 -10.60 -30.48
N HIS A 170 9.90 -11.05 -29.75
CA HIS A 170 9.85 -12.18 -28.83
C HIS A 170 9.49 -11.81 -27.38
N ALA A 171 9.36 -10.53 -27.04
CA ALA A 171 9.12 -10.07 -25.67
C ALA A 171 7.64 -9.79 -25.41
N ILE A 172 7.11 -10.29 -24.29
CA ILE A 172 5.75 -9.99 -23.81
C ILE A 172 5.83 -9.47 -22.38
N PHE A 173 5.24 -8.31 -22.11
CA PHE A 173 5.11 -7.72 -20.78
C PHE A 173 3.71 -7.91 -20.22
N ILE A 174 3.63 -8.37 -18.98
CA ILE A 174 2.39 -8.48 -18.21
C ILE A 174 2.59 -7.74 -16.90
N LEU A 175 2.07 -6.52 -16.85
CA LEU A 175 2.12 -5.66 -15.66
C LEU A 175 0.88 -5.95 -14.83
N ALA A 176 1.00 -6.14 -13.51
CA ALA A 176 -0.13 -6.29 -12.61
C ALA A 176 -0.12 -5.22 -11.52
N THR A 177 -1.28 -4.69 -11.15
CA THR A 177 -1.43 -3.68 -10.11
C THR A 177 -2.74 -3.80 -9.36
N THR A 178 -2.72 -3.49 -8.06
CA THR A 178 -3.91 -3.15 -7.27
C THR A 178 -4.37 -1.70 -7.38
N ASP A 179 -3.49 -0.81 -7.85
CA ASP A 179 -3.74 0.62 -7.98
C ASP A 179 -3.32 1.11 -9.38
N PRO A 180 -4.27 1.27 -10.33
CA PRO A 180 -3.97 1.75 -11.67
C PRO A 180 -3.74 3.27 -11.74
N GLN A 181 -4.13 4.05 -10.71
CA GLN A 181 -3.98 5.52 -10.74
C GLN A 181 -2.52 5.95 -10.51
N LYS A 182 -1.75 5.12 -9.80
CA LYS A 182 -0.31 5.30 -9.60
C LYS A 182 0.54 4.90 -10.83
N VAL A 183 -0.04 4.27 -11.85
CA VAL A 183 0.67 3.89 -13.08
C VAL A 183 0.68 5.09 -14.04
N PRO A 184 1.85 5.56 -14.54
CA PRO A 184 1.90 6.72 -15.43
C PRO A 184 1.08 6.54 -16.71
N ALA A 185 0.40 7.61 -17.15
CA ALA A 185 -0.40 7.61 -18.39
C ALA A 185 0.43 7.28 -19.65
N THR A 186 1.74 7.52 -19.62
CA THR A 186 2.70 7.12 -20.66
C THR A 186 2.80 5.59 -20.80
N ILE A 187 2.66 4.84 -19.70
CA ILE A 187 2.56 3.37 -19.71
C ILE A 187 1.15 2.96 -20.15
N LEU A 188 0.10 3.57 -19.58
CA LEU A 188 -1.31 3.21 -19.88
C LEU A 188 -1.67 3.32 -21.37
N SER A 189 -1.02 4.21 -22.11
CA SER A 189 -1.20 4.38 -23.56
C SER A 189 -0.50 3.34 -24.44
N ARG A 190 0.36 2.48 -23.87
CA ARG A 190 1.17 1.47 -24.57
C ARG A 190 0.79 0.02 -24.19
N VAL A 191 -0.25 -0.17 -23.39
CA VAL A 191 -0.64 -1.48 -22.84
C VAL A 191 -2.12 -1.76 -23.08
N ILE A 192 -2.47 -3.02 -23.35
CA ILE A 192 -3.88 -3.44 -23.32
C ILE A 192 -4.28 -3.65 -21.86
N ARG A 193 -5.20 -2.84 -21.36
CA ARG A 193 -5.69 -2.89 -19.98
C ARG A 193 -6.86 -3.88 -19.83
N PHE A 194 -6.77 -4.74 -18.82
CA PHE A 194 -7.86 -5.59 -18.34
C PHE A 194 -8.14 -5.25 -16.86
N ASP A 195 -9.40 -4.98 -16.53
CA ASP A 195 -9.85 -4.64 -15.18
C ASP A 195 -10.58 -5.84 -14.53
N PHE A 196 -9.86 -6.51 -13.64
CA PHE A 196 -10.34 -7.61 -12.81
C PHE A 196 -11.28 -7.09 -11.72
N ARG A 197 -12.38 -7.79 -11.51
CA ARG A 197 -13.42 -7.41 -10.55
C ARG A 197 -13.32 -8.27 -9.29
N ARG A 198 -14.06 -7.87 -8.26
CA ARG A 198 -14.30 -8.76 -7.10
C ARG A 198 -15.14 -9.94 -7.57
N ILE A 199 -14.73 -11.14 -7.20
CA ILE A 199 -15.42 -12.37 -7.56
C ILE A 199 -16.70 -12.48 -6.72
N ASP A 200 -17.76 -13.03 -7.31
CA ASP A 200 -19.05 -13.16 -6.65
C ASP A 200 -19.01 -14.18 -5.49
N LYS A 201 -19.81 -13.97 -4.44
CA LYS A 201 -19.69 -14.78 -3.21
C LYS A 201 -20.05 -16.24 -3.48
N GLU A 202 -21.10 -16.45 -4.26
CA GLU A 202 -21.61 -17.73 -4.74
C GLU A 202 -20.53 -18.50 -5.51
N GLN A 203 -19.71 -17.81 -6.31
CA GLN A 203 -18.60 -18.41 -7.05
C GLN A 203 -17.42 -18.77 -6.13
N ILE A 204 -17.13 -17.95 -5.13
CA ILE A 204 -16.11 -18.28 -4.11
C ILE A 204 -16.56 -19.51 -3.30
N ALA A 205 -17.80 -19.53 -2.82
CA ALA A 205 -18.37 -20.65 -2.07
C ALA A 205 -18.36 -21.95 -2.89
N LEU A 206 -18.78 -21.90 -4.16
CA LEU A 206 -18.74 -23.04 -5.08
C LEU A 206 -17.32 -23.57 -5.32
N ASN A 207 -16.33 -22.66 -5.45
CA ASN A 207 -14.93 -23.06 -5.61
C ASN A 207 -14.38 -23.72 -4.33
N LEU A 208 -14.65 -23.14 -3.16
CA LEU A 208 -14.24 -23.72 -1.87
C LEU A 208 -14.90 -25.09 -1.61
N LYS A 209 -16.16 -25.29 -2.03
CA LYS A 209 -16.86 -26.58 -1.96
C LYS A 209 -16.14 -27.65 -2.79
N LYS A 210 -15.77 -27.35 -4.05
CA LYS A 210 -14.96 -28.25 -4.90
C LYS A 210 -13.61 -28.61 -4.26
N ILE A 211 -12.94 -27.64 -3.66
CA ILE A 211 -11.66 -27.85 -2.96
C ILE A 211 -11.86 -28.79 -1.75
N ALA A 212 -12.90 -28.56 -0.93
CA ALA A 212 -13.23 -29.40 0.21
C ALA A 212 -13.56 -30.84 -0.20
N GLU A 213 -14.34 -31.04 -1.26
CA GLU A 213 -14.65 -32.36 -1.82
C GLU A 213 -13.37 -33.12 -2.24
N SER A 214 -12.46 -32.44 -2.92
CA SER A 214 -11.20 -33.05 -3.38
C SER A 214 -10.18 -33.33 -2.25
N GLU A 215 -10.17 -32.54 -1.17
CA GLU A 215 -9.39 -32.82 0.05
C GLU A 215 -10.11 -33.78 1.03
N LYS A 216 -11.35 -34.18 0.72
CA LYS A 216 -12.21 -35.03 1.58
C LYS A 216 -12.48 -34.41 2.96
N ILE A 217 -12.73 -33.10 2.98
CA ILE A 217 -13.11 -32.31 4.16
C ILE A 217 -14.64 -32.22 4.21
N SER A 218 -15.23 -32.51 5.37
CA SER A 218 -16.68 -32.41 5.60
C SER A 218 -17.02 -31.06 6.24
N ALA A 219 -17.91 -30.31 5.59
CA ALA A 219 -18.37 -29.00 6.04
C ALA A 219 -19.84 -28.79 5.61
N GLY A 220 -20.62 -28.06 6.42
CA GLY A 220 -21.96 -27.61 6.03
C GLY A 220 -21.91 -26.45 5.04
N GLU A 221 -22.96 -26.25 4.25
CA GLU A 221 -22.99 -25.21 3.19
C GLU A 221 -22.81 -23.79 3.75
N GLU A 222 -23.38 -23.52 4.92
CA GLU A 222 -23.26 -22.27 5.68
C GLU A 222 -21.79 -21.84 5.91
N ILE A 223 -20.87 -22.80 6.03
CA ILE A 223 -19.43 -22.53 6.23
C ILE A 223 -18.81 -21.97 4.96
N PHE A 224 -19.19 -22.47 3.79
CA PHE A 224 -18.70 -21.94 2.51
C PHE A 224 -19.26 -20.55 2.23
N GLU A 225 -20.51 -20.27 2.63
CA GLU A 225 -21.09 -18.93 2.59
C GLU A 225 -20.32 -17.97 3.51
N GLN A 226 -20.02 -18.34 4.76
CA GLN A 226 -19.22 -17.51 5.65
C GLN A 226 -17.82 -17.25 5.09
N LEU A 227 -17.15 -18.29 4.60
CA LEU A 227 -15.82 -18.15 3.98
C LEU A 227 -15.85 -17.23 2.75
N ALA A 228 -16.91 -17.28 1.94
CA ALA A 228 -17.08 -16.38 0.80
C ALA A 228 -17.35 -14.92 1.20
N ILE A 229 -18.10 -14.68 2.28
CA ILE A 229 -18.27 -13.34 2.87
C ILE A 229 -16.93 -12.81 3.38
N LEU A 230 -16.18 -13.63 4.14
CA LEU A 230 -14.88 -13.27 4.72
C LEU A 230 -13.78 -13.10 3.67
N ALA A 231 -13.89 -13.76 2.53
CA ALA A 231 -12.98 -13.61 1.39
C ALA A 231 -13.09 -12.25 0.69
N ASP A 232 -14.17 -11.49 0.91
CA ASP A 232 -14.37 -10.11 0.39
C ASP A 232 -14.10 -9.95 -1.14
N GLY A 233 -14.44 -10.98 -1.92
CA GLY A 233 -14.22 -11.02 -3.36
C GLY A 233 -12.84 -11.51 -3.83
N SER A 234 -12.02 -12.09 -2.94
CA SER A 234 -10.67 -12.61 -3.20
C SER A 234 -10.60 -14.14 -3.07
N HIS A 235 -10.37 -14.85 -4.19
CA HIS A 235 -10.13 -16.30 -4.14
C HIS A 235 -8.91 -16.67 -3.30
N ARG A 236 -7.84 -15.86 -3.34
CA ARG A 236 -6.62 -16.14 -2.59
C ARG A 236 -6.90 -16.16 -1.09
N ASP A 237 -7.60 -15.15 -0.59
CA ASP A 237 -7.84 -15.01 0.84
C ASP A 237 -8.90 -16.02 1.32
N GLY A 238 -9.94 -16.29 0.52
CA GLY A 238 -10.89 -17.38 0.81
C GLY A 238 -10.24 -18.76 0.93
N ILE A 239 -9.32 -19.12 0.02
CA ILE A 239 -8.58 -20.39 0.11
C ILE A 239 -7.62 -20.39 1.30
N SER A 240 -6.92 -19.28 1.57
CA SER A 240 -6.02 -19.19 2.74
C SER A 240 -6.76 -19.30 4.08
N ILE A 241 -7.95 -18.72 4.19
CA ILE A 241 -8.82 -18.86 5.37
C ILE A 241 -9.32 -20.31 5.49
N PHE A 242 -9.81 -20.92 4.40
CA PHE A 242 -10.23 -22.32 4.40
C PHE A 242 -9.10 -23.28 4.80
N GLU A 243 -7.89 -23.04 4.29
CA GLU A 243 -6.68 -23.79 4.65
C GLU A 243 -6.36 -23.68 6.15
N GLN A 244 -6.38 -22.46 6.70
CA GLN A 244 -6.18 -22.23 8.14
C GLN A 244 -7.23 -22.98 8.98
N VAL A 245 -8.50 -22.94 8.59
CA VAL A 245 -9.62 -23.56 9.34
C VAL A 245 -9.60 -25.09 9.22
N SER A 246 -9.25 -25.63 8.05
CA SER A 246 -9.10 -27.07 7.81
C SER A 246 -7.89 -27.70 8.51
N SER A 247 -6.88 -26.91 8.88
CA SER A 247 -5.74 -27.40 9.66
C SER A 247 -6.14 -27.94 11.04
N SER A 248 -7.25 -27.46 11.61
CA SER A 248 -7.77 -27.90 12.91
C SER A 248 -8.58 -29.21 12.87
N GLY A 249 -8.96 -29.71 11.70
CA GLY A 249 -9.64 -30.99 11.58
C GLY A 249 -10.45 -31.17 10.30
N LYS A 250 -10.81 -32.43 9.99
CA LYS A 250 -11.54 -32.80 8.76
C LYS A 250 -13.05 -32.52 8.80
N LYS A 251 -13.60 -32.13 9.95
CA LYS A 251 -15.00 -31.74 10.11
C LYS A 251 -15.04 -30.29 10.56
N LEU A 252 -15.52 -29.42 9.69
CA LEU A 252 -15.63 -27.99 9.98
C LEU A 252 -16.99 -27.67 10.60
N THR A 253 -17.01 -26.74 11.55
CA THR A 253 -18.21 -26.12 12.13
C THR A 253 -18.03 -24.61 12.14
N LEU A 254 -19.14 -23.85 12.25
CA LEU A 254 -19.08 -22.39 12.37
C LEU A 254 -18.32 -21.95 13.64
N GLU A 255 -18.45 -22.70 14.74
CA GLU A 255 -17.70 -22.47 15.99
C GLU A 255 -16.19 -22.55 15.77
N ILE A 256 -15.71 -23.57 15.03
CA ILE A 256 -14.29 -23.74 14.69
C ILE A 256 -13.82 -22.59 13.78
N LEU A 257 -14.61 -22.23 12.75
CA LEU A 257 -14.33 -21.09 11.89
C LEU A 257 -14.18 -19.78 12.70
N PHE A 258 -15.14 -19.50 13.59
CA PHE A 258 -15.16 -18.27 14.37
C PHE A 258 -14.07 -18.22 15.44
N SER A 259 -13.75 -19.33 16.10
CA SER A 259 -12.64 -19.39 17.07
C SER A 259 -11.27 -19.14 16.41
N ILE A 260 -10.99 -19.79 15.28
CA ILE A 260 -9.72 -19.66 14.55
C ILE A 260 -9.50 -18.25 13.98
N LEU A 261 -10.58 -17.58 13.59
CA LEU A 261 -10.54 -16.22 13.05
C LEU A 261 -10.71 -15.11 14.10
N GLY A 262 -10.87 -15.46 15.38
CA GLY A 262 -11.17 -14.51 16.45
C GLY A 262 -12.49 -13.76 16.24
N LEU A 263 -13.44 -14.36 15.51
CA LEU A 263 -14.80 -13.86 15.26
C LEU A 263 -15.81 -14.40 16.29
N SER A 264 -15.41 -15.35 17.13
CA SER A 264 -16.21 -15.85 18.27
C SER A 264 -16.60 -14.75 19.27
N GLN A 265 -15.95 -13.60 19.19
CA GLN A 265 -16.23 -12.38 19.97
C GLN A 265 -17.34 -11.53 19.37
N GLU A 266 -18.08 -11.99 18.36
CA GLU A 266 -19.12 -11.17 17.74
C GLU A 266 -20.25 -10.82 18.73
N GLY A 267 -20.65 -11.77 19.58
CA GLY A 267 -21.56 -11.51 20.70
C GLY A 267 -20.99 -10.51 21.71
N GLU A 268 -19.72 -10.69 22.10
CA GLU A 268 -18.99 -9.80 23.01
C GLU A 268 -18.84 -8.38 22.42
N ALA A 269 -18.60 -8.24 21.12
CA ALA A 269 -18.51 -6.95 20.42
C ALA A 269 -19.87 -6.27 20.30
N VAL A 270 -20.94 -7.03 20.07
CA VAL A 270 -22.34 -6.58 20.18
C VAL A 270 -22.61 -6.07 21.61
N GLU A 271 -22.18 -6.80 22.64
CA GLU A 271 -22.34 -6.39 24.04
C GLU A 271 -21.50 -5.17 24.44
N ILE A 272 -20.30 -5.00 23.91
CA ILE A 272 -19.47 -3.80 24.10
C ILE A 272 -20.14 -2.61 23.42
N VAL A 273 -20.65 -2.80 22.20
CA VAL A 273 -21.41 -1.75 21.48
C VAL A 273 -22.69 -1.36 22.22
N ASP A 274 -23.42 -2.31 22.84
CA ASP A 274 -24.60 -1.97 23.65
C ASP A 274 -24.22 -1.15 24.89
N SER A 275 -23.14 -1.51 25.60
CA SER A 275 -22.63 -0.73 26.74
C SER A 275 -22.21 0.68 26.29
N VAL A 276 -21.47 0.83 25.18
CA VAL A 276 -21.07 2.13 24.62
C VAL A 276 -22.28 2.99 24.21
N ILE A 277 -23.26 2.41 23.50
CA ILE A 277 -24.50 3.11 23.10
C ILE A 277 -25.36 3.50 24.32
N SER A 278 -25.32 2.70 25.38
CA SER A 278 -26.00 2.99 26.66
C SER A 278 -25.18 3.92 27.58
N ALA A 279 -24.02 4.42 27.11
CA ALA A 279 -23.04 5.22 27.85
C ALA A 279 -22.48 4.58 29.14
N ASP A 280 -22.51 3.25 29.21
CA ASP A 280 -21.86 2.43 30.23
C ASP A 280 -20.39 2.17 29.83
N SER A 281 -19.53 3.18 30.01
CA SER A 281 -18.10 3.07 29.70
C SER A 281 -17.36 2.10 30.63
N ASP A 282 -17.78 1.99 31.89
CA ASP A 282 -17.22 1.05 32.88
C ASP A 282 -17.50 -0.41 32.48
N GLY A 283 -18.73 -0.77 32.15
CA GLY A 283 -19.07 -2.11 31.66
C GLY A 283 -18.43 -2.44 30.31
N ALA A 284 -18.31 -1.47 29.40
CA ALA A 284 -17.57 -1.64 28.15
C ALA A 284 -16.07 -1.91 28.38
N ILE A 285 -15.40 -1.15 29.25
CA ILE A 285 -13.99 -1.36 29.61
C ILE A 285 -13.78 -2.71 30.31
N LYS A 286 -14.69 -3.11 31.20
CA LYS A 286 -14.65 -4.43 31.87
C LYS A 286 -14.74 -5.59 30.87
N LYS A 287 -15.67 -5.53 29.90
CA LYS A 287 -15.77 -6.52 28.82
C LYS A 287 -14.48 -6.59 27.99
N VAL A 288 -13.92 -5.45 27.59
CA VAL A 288 -12.61 -5.42 26.89
C VAL A 288 -11.50 -6.01 27.76
N SER A 289 -11.43 -5.69 29.05
CA SER A 289 -10.43 -6.27 29.96
C SER A 289 -10.54 -7.80 30.04
N ASN A 290 -11.75 -8.35 30.11
CA ASN A 290 -11.98 -9.80 30.12
C ASN A 290 -11.51 -10.46 28.81
N LEU A 291 -11.75 -9.83 27.65
CA LEU A 291 -11.26 -10.31 26.36
C LEU A 291 -9.72 -10.24 26.25
N LEU A 292 -9.09 -9.17 26.73
CA LEU A 292 -7.63 -9.07 26.79
C LEU A 292 -7.03 -10.15 27.70
N GLN A 293 -7.68 -10.44 28.84
CA GLN A 293 -7.27 -11.51 29.75
C GLN A 293 -7.45 -12.92 29.17
N SER A 294 -8.44 -13.15 28.29
CA SER A 294 -8.59 -14.41 27.56
C SER A 294 -7.63 -14.56 26.35
N GLY A 295 -6.71 -13.61 26.17
CA GLY A 295 -5.63 -13.66 25.18
C GLY A 295 -5.96 -13.01 23.83
N VAL A 296 -7.09 -12.29 23.73
CA VAL A 296 -7.46 -11.56 22.52
C VAL A 296 -6.62 -10.28 22.39
N SER A 297 -6.20 -9.94 21.16
CA SER A 297 -5.52 -8.66 20.90
C SER A 297 -6.50 -7.48 20.80
N ALA A 298 -6.10 -6.31 21.29
CA ALA A 298 -6.92 -5.10 21.25
C ALA A 298 -7.31 -4.69 19.81
N GLU A 299 -6.44 -4.94 18.82
CA GLU A 299 -6.73 -4.66 17.41
C GLU A 299 -7.87 -5.54 16.89
N GLN A 300 -7.95 -6.80 17.32
CA GLN A 300 -9.02 -7.73 16.93
C GLN A 300 -10.36 -7.33 17.56
N ILE A 301 -10.38 -6.96 18.84
CA ILE A 301 -11.59 -6.46 19.52
C ILE A 301 -12.11 -5.21 18.80
N ASN A 302 -11.23 -4.25 18.51
CA ASN A 302 -11.58 -3.02 17.79
C ASN A 302 -12.12 -3.32 16.39
N LYS A 303 -11.51 -4.26 15.66
CA LYS A 303 -11.97 -4.70 14.33
C LYS A 303 -13.38 -5.30 14.39
N SER A 304 -13.69 -6.11 15.40
CA SER A 304 -15.04 -6.66 15.62
C SER A 304 -16.06 -5.56 15.92
N ILE A 305 -15.73 -4.60 16.79
CA ILE A 305 -16.58 -3.42 17.09
C ILE A 305 -16.86 -2.60 15.83
N VAL A 306 -15.83 -2.26 15.05
CA VAL A 306 -15.98 -1.55 13.75
C VAL A 306 -16.89 -2.34 12.80
N GLY A 307 -16.79 -3.67 12.77
CA GLY A 307 -17.67 -4.54 11.98
C GLY A 307 -19.14 -4.46 12.38
N VAL A 308 -19.44 -4.48 13.69
CA VAL A 308 -20.81 -4.33 14.24
C VAL A 308 -21.36 -2.93 13.92
N LEU A 309 -20.57 -1.87 14.13
CA LEU A 309 -20.96 -0.48 13.86
C LEU A 309 -21.21 -0.24 12.36
N ARG A 310 -20.34 -0.74 11.47
CA ARG A 310 -20.51 -0.68 10.00
C ARG A 310 -21.83 -1.34 9.57
N ARG A 311 -22.12 -2.55 10.06
CA ARG A 311 -23.38 -3.25 9.72
C ARG A 311 -24.60 -2.53 10.28
N SER A 312 -24.51 -1.94 11.47
CA SER A 312 -25.58 -1.10 12.04
C SER A 312 -25.89 0.11 11.17
N LEU A 313 -24.85 0.74 10.59
CA LEU A 313 -25.01 1.87 9.68
C LEU A 313 -25.62 1.43 8.34
N ILE A 314 -25.15 0.32 7.76
CA ILE A 314 -25.69 -0.21 6.50
C ILE A 314 -27.14 -0.64 6.69
N TYR A 315 -27.49 -1.33 7.78
CA TYR A 315 -28.85 -1.76 8.06
C TYR A 315 -29.83 -0.58 8.17
N LYS A 316 -29.41 0.56 8.75
CA LYS A 316 -30.20 1.81 8.77
C LYS A 316 -30.43 2.43 7.39
N ILE A 317 -29.51 2.26 6.44
CA ILE A 317 -29.55 2.90 5.11
C ILE A 317 -30.20 1.99 4.06
N SER A 318 -29.87 0.70 4.09
CA SER A 318 -30.37 -0.33 3.19
C SER A 318 -30.41 -1.68 3.93
N PRO A 319 -31.56 -2.03 4.55
CA PRO A 319 -31.74 -3.31 5.23
C PRO A 319 -31.46 -4.52 4.34
N ASP A 320 -31.75 -4.42 3.04
CA ASP A 320 -31.59 -5.53 2.10
C ASP A 320 -30.13 -5.75 1.67
N LEU A 321 -29.31 -4.69 1.64
CA LEU A 321 -27.87 -4.82 1.47
C LEU A 321 -27.24 -5.44 2.73
N ALA A 322 -27.65 -5.00 3.93
CA ALA A 322 -27.18 -5.59 5.19
C ALA A 322 -27.48 -7.09 5.27
N LYS A 323 -28.66 -7.53 4.81
CA LYS A 323 -29.06 -8.94 4.70
C LYS A 323 -28.22 -9.77 3.72
N LYS A 324 -27.64 -9.14 2.68
CA LYS A 324 -26.73 -9.80 1.73
C LYS A 324 -25.26 -9.79 2.17
N GLU A 325 -24.90 -8.95 3.14
CA GLU A 325 -23.55 -8.85 3.68
C GLU A 325 -23.31 -9.59 5.00
N SER A 326 -24.37 -10.04 5.69
CA SER A 326 -24.30 -10.53 7.08
C SER A 326 -25.16 -11.77 7.31
N THR A 327 -24.89 -12.55 8.36
CA THR A 327 -25.74 -13.67 8.79
C THR A 327 -27.03 -13.19 9.47
N LYS A 328 -28.02 -14.09 9.60
CA LYS A 328 -29.28 -13.80 10.33
C LYS A 328 -29.01 -13.35 11.78
N GLU A 329 -28.12 -14.05 12.48
CA GLU A 329 -27.74 -13.76 13.87
C GLU A 329 -27.07 -12.38 14.01
N GLN A 330 -26.16 -12.04 13.08
CA GLN A 330 -25.50 -10.74 13.04
C GLN A 330 -26.50 -9.60 12.84
N ILE A 331 -27.52 -9.80 12.00
CA ILE A 331 -28.58 -8.81 11.74
C ILE A 331 -29.48 -8.64 12.96
N GLU A 332 -29.79 -9.73 13.67
CA GLU A 332 -30.63 -9.69 14.87
C GLU A 332 -29.94 -8.96 16.05
N GLY A 333 -28.63 -9.17 16.23
CA GLY A 333 -27.82 -8.39 17.17
C GLY A 333 -27.79 -6.89 16.79
N VAL A 334 -27.55 -6.59 15.51
CA VAL A 334 -27.44 -5.23 14.97
C VAL A 334 -28.77 -4.45 15.00
N LYS A 335 -29.91 -5.11 14.76
CA LYS A 335 -31.23 -4.48 14.71
C LYS A 335 -31.53 -3.71 16.01
N LYS A 336 -31.15 -4.28 17.16
CA LYS A 336 -31.31 -3.67 18.50
C LYS A 336 -30.61 -2.31 18.62
N PHE A 337 -29.48 -2.11 17.95
CA PHE A 337 -28.75 -0.83 17.95
C PHE A 337 -29.31 0.16 16.94
N ALA A 338 -29.69 -0.33 15.76
CA ALA A 338 -30.27 0.49 14.70
C ALA A 338 -31.55 1.23 15.15
N GLU A 339 -32.30 0.68 16.11
CA GLU A 339 -33.50 1.31 16.67
C GLU A 339 -33.18 2.29 17.82
N LYS A 340 -32.12 2.06 18.61
CA LYS A 340 -31.76 2.87 19.80
C LYS A 340 -31.05 4.20 19.51
N ILE A 341 -30.19 4.28 18.48
CA ILE A 341 -29.27 5.43 18.26
C ILE A 341 -29.58 6.19 16.96
N SER A 342 -29.26 7.49 16.87
CA SER A 342 -29.38 8.25 15.61
C SER A 342 -28.31 7.84 14.59
N ARG A 343 -28.50 8.18 13.30
CA ARG A 343 -27.53 7.85 12.24
C ARG A 343 -26.23 8.66 12.39
N GLU A 344 -26.36 9.90 12.83
CA GLU A 344 -25.29 10.89 13.00
C GLU A 344 -24.36 10.45 14.13
N LYS A 345 -24.93 10.08 15.29
CA LYS A 345 -24.18 9.50 16.41
C LYS A 345 -23.49 8.20 16.04
N LEU A 346 -24.16 7.32 15.30
CA LEU A 346 -23.57 6.06 14.86
C LEU A 346 -22.35 6.28 13.92
N ASN A 347 -22.43 7.28 13.03
CA ASN A 347 -21.29 7.70 12.20
C ASN A 347 -20.14 8.26 13.03
N GLN A 348 -20.43 9.09 14.04
CA GLN A 348 -19.41 9.65 14.94
C GLN A 348 -18.70 8.54 15.72
N ILE A 349 -19.45 7.63 16.35
CA ILE A 349 -18.91 6.48 17.08
C ILE A 349 -18.07 5.58 16.16
N LEU A 350 -18.56 5.26 14.95
CA LEU A 350 -17.78 4.50 13.96
C LEU A 350 -16.47 5.21 13.58
N THR A 351 -16.48 6.54 13.47
CA THR A 351 -15.29 7.33 13.16
C THR A 351 -14.25 7.25 14.28
N ILE A 352 -14.67 7.32 15.55
CA ILE A 352 -13.79 7.18 16.73
C ILE A 352 -13.07 5.81 16.71
N PHE A 353 -13.79 4.71 16.50
CA PHE A 353 -13.18 3.37 16.44
C PHE A 353 -12.30 3.14 15.19
N ILE A 354 -12.53 3.86 14.08
CA ILE A 354 -11.63 3.86 12.92
C ILE A 354 -10.34 4.64 13.22
N LEU A 355 -10.43 5.79 13.91
CA LEU A 355 -9.26 6.55 14.35
C LEU A 355 -8.40 5.74 15.33
N ALA A 356 -9.04 5.07 16.31
CA ALA A 356 -8.36 4.13 17.20
C ALA A 356 -7.64 2.99 16.44
N GLN A 357 -8.23 2.50 15.35
CA GLN A 357 -7.60 1.48 14.51
C GLN A 357 -6.27 1.95 13.89
N ALA A 358 -6.14 3.24 13.56
CA ALA A 358 -4.89 3.80 13.06
C ALA A 358 -3.83 3.93 14.18
N LEU A 359 -4.24 4.26 15.40
CA LEU A 359 -3.34 4.53 16.53
C LEU A 359 -2.60 3.29 17.06
N PHE A 360 -3.14 2.07 16.92
CA PHE A 360 -2.46 0.85 17.37
C PHE A 360 -1.03 0.65 16.83
N LYS A 361 -0.70 1.25 15.68
CA LYS A 361 0.65 1.19 15.07
C LYS A 361 1.67 2.11 15.74
N GLU A 362 1.21 3.17 16.39
CA GLU A 362 2.03 4.29 16.89
C GLU A 362 2.16 4.27 18.44
N THR A 363 1.37 3.45 19.13
CA THR A 363 1.27 3.44 20.60
C THR A 363 2.11 2.36 21.27
N SER A 364 2.77 2.71 22.38
CA SER A 364 3.50 1.77 23.26
C SER A 364 2.59 0.89 24.11
N ILE A 365 1.39 1.37 24.47
CA ILE A 365 0.37 0.64 25.23
C ILE A 365 -0.72 0.18 24.26
N ARG A 366 -0.81 -1.13 24.01
CA ARG A 366 -1.72 -1.66 22.96
C ARG A 366 -3.20 -1.57 23.29
N SER A 367 -3.61 -1.51 24.56
CA SER A 367 -5.03 -1.39 24.94
C SER A 367 -5.52 0.06 24.97
N LEU A 368 -4.62 1.04 25.09
CA LEU A 368 -4.97 2.45 25.23
C LEU A 368 -5.87 3.01 24.09
N PRO A 369 -5.64 2.70 22.79
CA PRO A 369 -6.50 3.21 21.72
C PRO A 369 -7.97 2.80 21.84
N ILE A 370 -8.25 1.55 22.25
CA ILE A 370 -9.62 1.05 22.41
C ILE A 370 -10.27 1.57 23.70
N GLU A 371 -9.50 1.71 24.79
CA GLU A 371 -9.97 2.33 26.04
C GLU A 371 -10.38 3.80 25.81
N MET A 372 -9.54 4.58 25.12
CA MET A 372 -9.86 5.96 24.73
C MET A 372 -11.10 6.03 23.83
N ALA A 373 -11.19 5.15 22.83
CA ALA A 373 -12.33 5.10 21.91
C ALA A 373 -13.65 4.83 22.64
N ILE A 374 -13.66 3.93 23.62
CA ILE A 374 -14.84 3.60 24.42
C ILE A 374 -15.31 4.81 25.24
N VAL A 375 -14.39 5.52 25.89
CA VAL A 375 -14.72 6.71 26.70
C VAL A 375 -15.29 7.83 25.80
N GLU A 376 -14.65 8.13 24.67
CA GLU A 376 -15.09 9.16 23.75
C GLU A 376 -16.43 8.81 23.09
N ALA A 377 -16.60 7.56 22.63
CA ALA A 377 -17.84 7.09 22.01
C ALA A 377 -19.02 7.08 22.99
N SER A 378 -18.79 6.71 24.26
CA SER A 378 -19.83 6.75 25.31
C SER A 378 -20.28 8.18 25.58
N ALA A 379 -19.36 9.15 25.61
CA ALA A 379 -19.70 10.56 25.77
C ALA A 379 -20.60 11.06 24.62
N VAL A 380 -20.26 10.73 23.37
CA VAL A 380 -21.06 11.02 22.17
C VAL A 380 -22.44 10.36 22.23
N ALA A 381 -22.56 9.15 22.77
CA ALA A 381 -23.84 8.47 22.95
C ALA A 381 -24.76 9.24 23.91
N THR A 382 -24.25 9.77 25.03
CA THR A 382 -25.01 10.62 25.98
C THR A 382 -25.35 12.03 25.46
N SER A 383 -24.52 12.64 24.62
CA SER A 383 -24.74 14.03 24.20
C SER A 383 -26.12 14.21 23.55
N GLN A 384 -26.94 15.14 24.03
CA GLN A 384 -28.21 15.44 23.35
C GLN A 384 -27.90 15.97 21.94
N VAL A 385 -28.68 15.51 20.97
CA VAL A 385 -28.59 16.03 19.60
C VAL A 385 -29.24 17.42 19.61
N GLU A 386 -28.44 18.47 19.80
CA GLU A 386 -28.80 19.74 19.15
C GLU A 386 -28.91 19.41 17.65
N PRO A 387 -30.04 19.71 16.98
CA PRO A 387 -30.13 19.54 15.54
C PRO A 387 -28.98 20.34 14.92
N ALA A 388 -28.26 19.71 13.99
CA ALA A 388 -27.05 20.30 13.42
C ALA A 388 -27.33 21.74 12.99
N LYS A 389 -26.75 22.71 13.70
CA LYS A 389 -26.69 24.09 13.23
C LYS A 389 -26.11 24.00 11.84
N GLU A 390 -26.88 24.45 10.85
CA GLU A 390 -26.44 24.47 9.47
C GLU A 390 -25.03 25.03 9.44
N VAL A 391 -24.08 24.23 8.97
CA VAL A 391 -22.80 24.78 8.53
C VAL A 391 -23.17 25.62 7.32
N LYS A 392 -23.49 26.89 7.58
CA LYS A 392 -23.64 27.89 6.54
C LYS A 392 -22.33 27.86 5.79
N ILE A 393 -22.38 27.29 4.59
CA ILE A 393 -21.36 27.46 3.59
C ILE A 393 -21.28 28.98 3.42
N VAL A 394 -20.24 29.58 3.99
CA VAL A 394 -19.92 30.98 3.72
C VAL A 394 -19.43 30.98 2.28
N GLU A 395 -20.38 31.10 1.36
CA GLU A 395 -20.08 31.41 -0.02
C GLU A 395 -19.15 32.63 -0.01
N PRO A 396 -17.97 32.56 -0.66
CA PRO A 396 -17.11 33.72 -0.77
C PRO A 396 -17.88 34.76 -1.58
N LYS A 397 -18.31 35.83 -0.90
CA LYS A 397 -19.04 36.95 -1.53
C LYS A 397 -18.22 37.46 -2.71
N LYS A 398 -18.80 37.33 -3.90
CA LYS A 398 -18.31 37.97 -5.12
C LYS A 398 -18.63 39.46 -5.06
N ASP A 399 -17.80 40.23 -4.38
CA ASP A 399 -17.80 41.68 -4.55
C ASP A 399 -17.12 41.99 -5.89
N ILE A 400 -17.95 42.10 -6.94
CA ILE A 400 -17.56 42.56 -8.28
C ILE A 400 -17.78 44.06 -8.35
N VAL A 401 -16.69 44.81 -8.44
CA VAL A 401 -16.64 46.20 -8.91
C VAL A 401 -15.43 46.25 -9.85
N THR A 402 -15.62 46.00 -11.15
CA THR A 402 -15.62 47.03 -12.24
C THR A 402 -14.42 48.00 -12.16
N GLU A 403 -13.60 48.22 -13.21
CA GLU A 403 -13.90 48.14 -14.65
C GLU A 403 -12.65 48.12 -15.57
N LYS A 404 -12.77 47.48 -16.74
CA LYS A 404 -12.14 47.74 -18.08
C LYS A 404 -10.60 47.78 -18.32
N LYS A 405 -10.24 47.26 -19.51
CA LYS A 405 -8.89 47.19 -20.15
C LYS A 405 -8.51 48.49 -20.88
N PRO A 406 -7.24 48.69 -21.30
CA PRO A 406 -6.72 48.20 -22.61
C PRO A 406 -5.46 47.31 -22.46
N ALA A 407 -5.11 46.37 -23.36
CA ALA A 407 -4.37 46.54 -24.64
C ALA A 407 -3.13 47.45 -24.48
N VAL A 408 -1.90 47.07 -24.87
CA VAL A 408 -1.41 46.80 -26.26
C VAL A 408 -0.21 45.83 -26.26
N GLU A 409 0.18 45.39 -27.46
CA GLU A 409 1.18 44.39 -27.85
C GLU A 409 2.66 44.72 -27.60
N VAL A 410 3.44 43.64 -27.50
CA VAL A 410 4.77 43.33 -28.10
C VAL A 410 5.67 44.50 -28.57
N VAL A 411 6.93 44.51 -28.09
CA VAL A 411 8.22 44.48 -28.84
C VAL A 411 9.33 44.89 -27.86
N GLY A 412 10.47 44.18 -27.86
CA GLY A 412 11.62 44.52 -27.01
C GLY A 412 12.82 45.06 -27.80
N GLN A 413 13.73 45.78 -27.13
CA GLN A 413 15.18 45.74 -27.40
C GLN A 413 16.04 46.44 -26.32
N LYS A 414 17.23 45.87 -26.11
CA LYS A 414 18.53 46.49 -25.77
C LYS A 414 18.73 47.38 -24.53
N VAL A 415 19.48 46.81 -23.58
CA VAL A 415 20.72 47.31 -22.95
C VAL A 415 21.15 48.77 -23.22
N ALA A 416 21.39 49.52 -22.13
CA ALA A 416 22.48 50.49 -21.99
C ALA A 416 22.92 50.58 -20.50
N ILE A 417 24.17 50.95 -20.24
CA ILE A 417 24.83 50.97 -18.91
C ILE A 417 25.09 52.43 -18.48
N ALA A 418 24.88 52.77 -17.19
CA ALA A 418 25.54 53.91 -16.53
C ALA A 418 25.48 53.83 -14.97
N GLU A 419 26.61 53.48 -14.37
CA GLU A 419 27.25 53.98 -13.13
C GLU A 419 26.45 54.50 -11.89
N SER A 420 26.55 53.69 -10.83
CA SER A 420 26.97 54.01 -9.43
C SER A 420 26.54 55.29 -8.68
N VAL A 421 25.87 55.08 -7.53
CA VAL A 421 26.02 55.87 -6.28
C VAL A 421 25.87 54.92 -5.07
N GLU A 422 26.69 55.07 -4.02
CA GLU A 422 26.60 54.33 -2.73
C GLU A 422 25.83 55.16 -1.67
N ALA A 423 25.35 54.66 -0.52
CA ALA A 423 25.49 53.40 0.24
C ALA A 423 24.19 53.22 1.11
N PRO A 424 24.08 52.31 2.12
CA PRO A 424 24.98 51.25 2.59
C PRO A 424 24.31 49.85 2.77
N ILE A 425 25.17 48.87 3.07
CA ILE A 425 24.86 47.43 3.17
C ILE A 425 24.50 47.04 4.62
N ILE A 426 23.50 46.16 4.81
CA ILE A 426 23.37 45.30 6.02
C ILE A 426 23.21 43.84 5.60
N GLU A 427 24.26 43.27 5.02
CA GLU A 427 24.42 41.82 4.94
C GLU A 427 24.76 41.27 6.34
N LYS A 428 23.75 40.78 7.06
CA LYS A 428 23.96 39.86 8.18
C LYS A 428 23.81 38.43 7.69
N THR A 429 24.92 37.86 7.20
CA THR A 429 25.05 36.40 7.08
C THR A 429 24.96 35.78 8.48
N VAL A 430 24.10 34.76 8.64
CA VAL A 430 24.03 33.97 9.88
C VAL A 430 25.27 33.08 9.92
N SER A 431 26.23 33.41 10.80
CA SER A 431 27.44 32.61 10.96
C SER A 431 27.13 31.21 11.52
N GLU A 432 27.99 30.23 11.25
CA GLU A 432 27.78 28.86 11.72
C GLU A 432 27.70 28.78 13.26
N ASP A 433 28.39 29.67 13.98
CA ASP A 433 28.33 29.71 15.45
C ASP A 433 27.03 30.34 15.97
N LEU A 434 26.42 31.27 15.23
CA LEU A 434 25.07 31.73 15.55
C LEU A 434 24.03 30.64 15.25
N TRP A 435 24.20 29.89 14.16
CA TRP A 435 23.34 28.75 13.83
C TRP A 435 23.41 27.65 14.91
N LYS A 436 24.60 27.34 15.44
CA LYS A 436 24.76 26.43 16.60
C LYS A 436 24.00 26.91 17.84
N LYS A 437 23.99 28.23 18.12
CA LYS A 437 23.20 28.80 19.23
C LYS A 437 21.69 28.67 19.00
N ILE A 438 21.21 28.97 17.80
CA ILE A 438 19.80 28.78 17.41
C ILE A 438 19.38 27.32 17.59
N LEU A 439 20.19 26.35 17.11
CA LEU A 439 19.92 24.92 17.30
C LEU A 439 19.95 24.48 18.77
N ALA A 440 20.78 25.10 19.60
CA ALA A 440 20.82 24.81 21.04
C ALA A 440 19.55 25.29 21.75
N GLU A 441 19.05 26.49 21.42
CA GLU A 441 17.86 27.05 22.05
C GLU A 441 16.58 26.32 21.62
N ILE A 442 16.46 25.96 20.33
CA ILE A 442 15.34 25.15 19.83
C ILE A 442 15.25 23.80 20.55
N LYS A 443 16.38 23.23 21.00
CA LYS A 443 16.41 21.99 21.79
C LYS A 443 15.60 22.11 23.08
N ASN A 444 15.56 23.29 23.70
CA ASN A 444 14.81 23.56 24.94
C ASN A 444 13.30 23.60 24.70
N HIS A 445 12.86 24.01 23.50
CA HIS A 445 11.44 24.13 23.15
C HIS A 445 10.86 22.90 22.43
N ASN A 446 11.62 22.26 21.53
CA ASN A 446 11.14 21.12 20.74
C ASN A 446 12.30 20.26 20.22
N HIS A 447 12.54 19.12 20.88
CA HIS A 447 13.61 18.19 20.54
C HIS A 447 13.49 17.64 19.10
N SER A 448 12.27 17.36 18.63
CA SER A 448 12.01 16.84 17.28
C SER A 448 12.29 17.87 16.19
N LEU A 449 12.02 19.15 16.45
CA LEU A 449 12.34 20.25 15.53
C LEU A 449 13.86 20.47 15.43
N GLN A 450 14.58 20.37 16.54
CA GLN A 450 16.05 20.44 16.55
C GLN A 450 16.69 19.31 15.71
N ALA A 451 16.12 18.10 15.76
CA ALA A 451 16.58 16.98 14.93
C ALA A 451 16.37 17.23 13.42
N LEU A 452 15.23 17.79 13.02
CA LEU A 452 14.95 18.15 11.62
C LEU A 452 15.88 19.25 11.10
N LEU A 453 16.22 20.22 11.95
CA LEU A 453 17.09 21.35 11.60
C LEU A 453 18.59 21.01 11.61
N ARG A 454 18.98 19.82 12.08
CA ARG A 454 20.37 19.35 12.04
C ARG A 454 20.92 19.21 10.62
N ASP A 455 20.07 18.82 9.68
CA ASP A 455 20.37 18.72 8.25
C ASP A 455 20.01 20.01 7.48
N ALA A 456 19.66 21.09 8.19
CA ALA A 456 19.35 22.39 7.65
C ALA A 456 20.50 23.37 7.88
N TYR A 457 20.63 24.35 6.98
CA TYR A 457 21.63 25.40 7.10
C TYR A 457 21.07 26.76 6.63
N PRO A 458 21.49 27.88 7.24
CA PRO A 458 21.06 29.20 6.81
C PRO A 458 21.78 29.59 5.52
N LYS A 459 21.03 30.09 4.54
CA LYS A 459 21.54 30.62 3.28
C LYS A 459 21.79 32.13 3.31
N GLY A 460 20.95 32.85 4.07
CA GLY A 460 21.02 34.30 4.18
C GLY A 460 19.75 34.88 4.79
N VAL A 461 19.81 36.13 5.21
CA VAL A 461 18.66 36.92 5.66
C VAL A 461 18.47 38.08 4.69
N ALA A 462 17.28 38.20 4.11
CA ALA A 462 16.88 39.30 3.23
C ALA A 462 15.41 39.68 3.52
N ASP A 463 15.08 40.96 3.51
CA ASP A 463 13.71 41.47 3.69
C ASP A 463 12.93 40.90 4.90
N GLY A 464 13.62 40.70 6.02
CA GLY A 464 13.04 40.11 7.23
C GLY A 464 12.72 38.62 7.11
N LYS A 465 13.29 37.91 6.13
CA LYS A 465 13.15 36.46 5.92
C LYS A 465 14.50 35.76 6.03
N LEU A 466 14.57 34.72 6.86
CA LEU A 466 15.69 33.79 6.90
C LEU A 466 15.41 32.63 5.95
N LEU A 467 16.26 32.47 4.93
CA LEU A 467 16.20 31.36 3.99
C LEU A 467 17.01 30.17 4.52
N LEU A 468 16.38 29.01 4.66
CA LEU A 468 16.99 27.75 5.08
C LEU A 468 17.11 26.78 3.92
N GLY A 469 18.34 26.31 3.64
CA GLY A 469 18.57 25.17 2.77
C GLY A 469 18.33 23.87 3.53
N VAL A 470 17.51 22.96 2.97
CA VAL A 470 17.19 21.66 3.58
C VAL A 470 17.34 20.53 2.57
N LYS A 471 17.89 19.39 3.01
CA LYS A 471 18.24 18.26 2.12
C LYS A 471 17.03 17.52 1.53
N PHE A 472 15.91 17.49 2.25
CA PHE A 472 14.74 16.70 1.88
C PHE A 472 13.46 17.52 1.93
N LYS A 473 12.57 17.32 0.95
CA LYS A 473 11.25 17.98 0.92
C LYS A 473 10.42 17.72 2.17
N PHE A 474 10.46 16.49 2.71
CA PHE A 474 9.80 16.15 3.97
C PHE A 474 10.26 17.02 5.16
N HIS A 475 11.54 17.43 5.20
CA HIS A 475 12.02 18.34 6.24
C HIS A 475 11.47 19.77 6.01
N ALA A 476 11.42 20.25 4.76
CA ALA A 476 10.81 21.54 4.41
C ALA A 476 9.34 21.60 4.83
N ASP A 477 8.57 20.57 4.49
CA ASP A 477 7.15 20.45 4.80
C ASP A 477 6.93 20.43 6.33
N LYS A 478 7.76 19.68 7.08
CA LYS A 478 7.69 19.60 8.55
C LYS A 478 8.13 20.86 9.29
N ILE A 479 9.14 21.58 8.79
CA ILE A 479 9.57 22.86 9.36
C ILE A 479 8.52 23.95 9.09
N SER A 480 7.88 23.92 7.92
CA SER A 480 6.80 24.84 7.52
C SER A 480 5.44 24.56 8.19
N GLU A 481 5.29 23.49 8.98
CA GLU A 481 4.09 23.29 9.80
C GLU A 481 3.93 24.45 10.80
N SER A 482 2.75 25.07 10.84
CA SER A 482 2.48 26.30 11.62
C SER A 482 3.06 26.30 13.04
N LYS A 483 2.93 25.19 13.79
CA LYS A 483 3.48 25.04 15.15
C LYS A 483 5.01 25.06 15.19
N ASN A 484 5.68 24.43 14.22
CA ASN A 484 7.14 24.37 14.16
C ASN A 484 7.73 25.68 13.63
N CYS A 485 7.09 26.26 12.60
CA CYS A 485 7.46 27.53 12.02
C CYS A 485 7.38 28.66 13.07
N GLN A 486 6.31 28.74 13.86
CA GLN A 486 6.15 29.74 14.93
C GLN A 486 7.24 29.65 16.01
N ILE A 487 7.60 28.43 16.45
CA ILE A 487 8.68 28.22 17.44
C ILE A 487 10.02 28.67 16.86
N LEU A 488 10.28 28.34 15.59
CA LEU A 488 11.51 28.71 14.90
C LEU A 488 11.60 30.23 14.69
N GLU A 489 10.52 30.87 14.24
CA GLU A 489 10.40 32.32 14.08
C GLU A 489 10.59 33.06 15.40
N SER A 490 10.04 32.57 16.52
CA SER A 490 10.22 33.22 17.83
C SER A 490 11.68 33.18 18.30
N VAL A 491 12.31 32.00 18.27
CA VAL A 491 13.72 31.83 18.70
C VAL A 491 14.68 32.60 17.79
N VAL A 492 14.44 32.59 16.47
CA VAL A 492 15.27 33.34 15.51
C VAL A 492 15.09 34.85 15.67
N SER A 493 13.87 35.32 15.92
CA SER A 493 13.57 36.75 16.18
C SER A 493 14.21 37.25 17.48
N GLU A 494 14.28 36.42 18.52
CA GLU A 494 14.93 36.72 19.80
C GLU A 494 16.46 36.82 19.66
N ILE A 495 17.08 35.90 18.91
CA ILE A 495 18.55 35.84 18.75
C ILE A 495 19.10 36.86 17.74
N LEU A 496 18.40 37.13 16.64
CA LEU A 496 18.85 38.06 15.60
C LEU A 496 18.34 39.51 15.77
N GLY A 497 17.22 39.68 16.48
CA GLY A 497 16.56 40.96 16.71
C GLY A 497 15.62 41.36 15.55
N GLY A 498 14.35 41.59 15.89
CA GLY A 498 13.29 41.95 14.93
C GLY A 498 12.45 40.75 14.49
N LYS A 499 11.28 41.00 13.90
CA LYS A 499 10.39 39.92 13.41
C LYS A 499 10.99 39.29 12.16
N ILE A 500 11.40 38.02 12.26
CA ILE A 500 11.97 37.26 11.14
C ILE A 500 11.03 36.11 10.78
N GLN A 501 10.69 36.02 9.49
CA GLN A 501 9.94 34.91 8.90
C GLN A 501 10.87 33.82 8.39
N ILE A 502 10.43 32.56 8.39
CA ILE A 502 11.22 31.44 7.86
C ILE A 502 10.75 31.04 6.47
N ALA A 503 11.69 30.84 5.54
CA ALA A 503 11.45 30.21 4.24
C ALA A 503 12.38 29.00 4.06
N CYS A 504 11.86 27.87 3.60
CA CYS A 504 12.66 26.67 3.32
C CYS A 504 12.83 26.46 1.80
N GLN A 505 14.05 26.09 1.38
CA GLN A 505 14.37 25.69 0.01
C GLN A 505 15.02 24.30 0.01
N VAL A 506 14.52 23.39 -0.82
CA VAL A 506 15.05 22.02 -0.92
C VAL A 506 16.25 21.99 -1.86
N GLU A 507 17.40 21.49 -1.38
CA GLU A 507 18.62 21.35 -2.18
C GLU A 507 19.42 20.09 -1.80
N GLU A 508 20.00 19.43 -2.79
CA GLU A 508 20.62 18.11 -2.61
C GLU A 508 21.97 18.13 -1.86
N LYS A 509 22.66 19.29 -1.80
CA LYS A 509 23.94 19.48 -1.10
C LYS A 509 24.04 20.89 -0.49
N LYS A 510 24.66 21.00 0.70
CA LYS A 510 25.11 22.28 1.26
C LYS A 510 26.29 22.81 0.41
N PRO A 511 26.25 24.07 -0.08
CA PRO A 511 27.39 24.65 -0.77
C PRO A 511 28.59 24.74 0.19
N LYS A 512 29.80 24.48 -0.31
CA LYS A 512 31.03 24.74 0.45
C LYS A 512 31.10 26.26 0.72
N PRO A 513 31.55 26.70 1.91
CA PRO A 513 31.85 28.12 2.11
C PRO A 513 32.90 28.55 1.09
N ALA A 514 32.73 29.72 0.48
CA ALA A 514 33.65 30.23 -0.52
C ALA A 514 35.03 30.46 0.10
N GLU A 515 36.01 29.68 -0.34
CA GLU A 515 37.42 29.94 -0.01
C GLU A 515 37.82 31.28 -0.62
N LYS A 516 38.47 32.12 0.18
CA LYS A 516 39.02 33.39 -0.30
C LYS A 516 40.07 33.07 -1.35
N SER A 517 39.96 33.70 -2.51
CA SER A 517 40.91 33.58 -3.61
C SER A 517 42.34 33.88 -3.15
N SER A 518 43.18 32.85 -3.07
CA SER A 518 44.62 32.99 -3.26
C SER A 518 44.92 32.49 -4.66
N GLY A 519 45.32 33.41 -5.53
CA GLY A 519 45.63 33.08 -6.93
C GLY A 519 47.01 32.43 -7.07
N GLY A 520 47.18 31.70 -8.18
CA GLY A 520 48.46 31.15 -8.61
C GLY A 520 48.71 29.72 -8.19
N ASN A 521 48.36 28.76 -9.06
CA ASN A 521 49.11 27.51 -9.21
C ASN A 521 48.80 26.68 -10.49
N GLU A 522 48.38 27.30 -11.60
CA GLU A 522 48.27 26.59 -12.89
C GLU A 522 49.64 26.23 -13.50
N ASP A 523 50.73 26.87 -13.04
CA ASP A 523 52.10 26.58 -13.52
C ASP A 523 52.74 25.37 -12.82
N LEU A 524 52.28 24.98 -11.62
CA LEU A 524 52.86 23.86 -10.87
C LEU A 524 52.29 22.48 -11.28
N GLU A 525 51.07 22.42 -11.80
CA GLU A 525 50.51 21.17 -12.35
C GLU A 525 51.13 20.83 -13.72
N LYS A 526 51.35 21.83 -14.59
CA LYS A 526 52.06 21.62 -15.87
C LYS A 526 53.53 21.20 -15.70
N ALA A 527 54.22 21.79 -14.72
CA ALA A 527 55.59 21.37 -14.39
C ALA A 527 55.65 19.94 -13.83
N ALA A 528 54.56 19.42 -13.25
CA ALA A 528 54.49 18.04 -12.78
C ALA A 528 54.19 17.04 -13.91
N GLU A 529 53.37 17.40 -14.90
CA GLU A 529 53.08 16.54 -16.06
C GLU A 529 54.31 16.33 -16.96
N GLU A 530 55.11 17.37 -17.21
CA GLU A 530 56.34 17.25 -18.04
C GLU A 530 57.46 16.42 -17.39
N MET A 531 57.44 16.19 -16.06
CA MET A 531 58.47 15.38 -15.37
C MET A 531 58.15 13.88 -15.30
N PHE A 532 56.97 13.43 -15.73
CA PHE A 532 56.55 12.01 -15.65
C PHE A 532 56.40 11.29 -17.01
N GLU A 533 56.65 11.94 -18.15
CA GLU A 533 56.63 11.31 -19.48
C GLU A 533 58.03 10.95 -20.06
N THR A 534 59.10 11.00 -19.26
CA THR A 534 60.43 10.50 -19.67
C THR A 534 61.12 9.67 -18.59
N GLU A 535 60.87 8.36 -18.58
CA GLU A 535 61.87 7.28 -18.41
C GLU A 535 61.34 5.92 -18.91
#